data_AF-A0A822C061-F1
#
_entry.id   AF-A0A822C061-F1
#
_cell.length_a   1.000
_cell.length_b   1.000
_cell.length_c   1.000
_cell.angle_alpha   90.00
_cell.angle_beta   90.00
_cell.angle_gamma   90.00
#
_symmetry.space_group_name_H-M   'P 1'
#
loop_
_entity.id
_entity.type
_entity.pdbx_description
1 polymer ?
#
loop_
_entity_poly.entity_id
_entity_poly.type
_entity_poly.pdbx_seq_one_letter_code
_entity_poly.pdbx_strand_id
1 'polypeptide(L)' 'MFHLQCQSAKDIRKYSYYATEDEVLLMPATQFKVISTLNQGDLHIVQLEETRPPVPLIQPAPIFVSLPNNPLPL' A
#
# COMPACT_ATOMS: atom_id res chain seq x y z
N MET A 1 8.33 1.84 11.54
CA MET A 1 8.66 1.21 10.24
C MET A 1 7.81 -0.04 10.08
N PHE A 2 7.32 -0.28 8.86
CA PHE A 2 6.65 -1.54 8.51
C PHE A 2 7.54 -2.32 7.55
N HIS A 3 7.66 -3.63 7.78
CA HIS A 3 8.31 -4.54 6.86
C HIS A 3 7.26 -5.51 6.34
N LEU A 4 7.06 -5.56 5.03
CA LEU A 4 5.95 -6.24 4.38
C LEU A 4 6.46 -7.43 3.57
N GLN A 5 5.94 -8.62 3.87
CA GLN A 5 6.00 -9.78 2.99
C GLN A 5 4.66 -9.85 2.24
N CYS A 6 4.66 -9.50 0.95
CA CYS A 6 3.45 -9.44 0.13
C CYS A 6 3.67 -10.03 -1.27
N GLN A 7 2.57 -10.41 -1.93
CA GLN A 7 2.54 -11.02 -3.26
C GLN A 7 1.68 -10.21 -4.24
N SER A 8 0.75 -9.39 -3.74
CA SER A 8 -0.21 -8.64 -4.60
C SER A 8 0.24 -7.24 -5.00
N ALA A 9 1.37 -6.76 -4.49
CA ALA A 9 1.91 -5.44 -4.78
C ALA A 9 2.13 -5.21 -6.29
N LYS A 10 1.84 -3.98 -6.74
CA LYS A 10 2.02 -3.55 -8.13
C LYS A 10 3.13 -2.53 -8.21
N ASP A 11 4.12 -2.79 -9.05
CA ASP A 11 5.13 -1.79 -9.43
C ASP A 11 4.46 -0.63 -10.16
N ILE A 12 4.54 0.57 -9.59
CA ILE A 12 3.98 1.79 -10.17
C ILE A 12 5.04 2.82 -10.57
N ARG A 13 6.33 2.47 -10.52
CA ARG A 13 7.45 3.40 -10.77
C ARG A 13 7.32 4.18 -12.07
N LYS A 14 6.83 3.51 -13.13
CA LYS A 14 6.62 4.09 -14.47
C LYS A 14 5.49 5.14 -14.53
N TYR A 15 4.65 5.20 -13.52
CA TYR A 15 3.48 6.07 -13.41
C TYR A 15 3.65 7.13 -12.31
N SER A 16 4.70 7.03 -11.50
CA SER A 16 5.03 7.96 -10.43
C SER A 16 5.78 9.19 -10.95
N TYR A 17 5.63 10.32 -10.25
CA TYR A 17 6.39 11.53 -10.58
C TYR A 17 7.91 11.32 -10.40
N TYR A 18 8.30 10.55 -9.38
CA TYR A 18 9.69 10.17 -9.10
C TYR A 18 9.94 8.70 -9.43
N ALA A 19 10.20 8.42 -10.71
CA ALA A 19 10.41 7.04 -11.18
C ALA A 19 11.66 6.34 -10.61
N THR A 20 12.53 7.07 -9.90
CA THR A 20 13.73 6.53 -9.24
C THR A 20 13.42 5.88 -7.89
N GLU A 21 12.25 6.13 -7.32
CA GLU A 21 11.82 5.46 -6.10
C GLU A 21 11.31 4.05 -6.42
N ASP A 22 11.54 3.08 -5.54
CA ASP A 22 11.00 1.73 -5.71
C ASP A 22 9.54 1.62 -5.25
N GLU A 23 8.69 2.51 -5.77
CA GLU A 23 7.31 2.64 -5.36
C GLU A 23 6.44 1.47 -5.85
N VAL A 24 5.71 0.87 -4.90
CA VAL A 24 4.74 -0.17 -5.16
C VAL A 24 3.40 0.18 -4.52
N LEU A 25 2.31 -0.20 -5.18
CA LEU A 25 0.96 0.02 -4.72
C LEU A 25 0.31 -1.28 -4.26
N LEU A 26 -0.29 -1.25 -3.08
CA LEU A 26 -1.16 -2.31 -2.57
C LEU A 26 -2.61 -1.98 -2.90
N MET A 27 -3.39 -3.00 -3.26
CA MET A 27 -4.81 -2.80 -3.50
C MET A 27 -5.54 -2.44 -2.20
N PRO A 28 -6.63 -1.65 -2.28
CA PRO A 28 -7.47 -1.42 -1.12
C PRO A 28 -7.99 -2.74 -0.53
N ALA A 29 -8.13 -2.75 0.80
CA ALA A 29 -8.56 -3.92 1.57
C ALA A 29 -7.63 -5.14 1.53
N THR A 30 -6.36 -4.99 1.12
CA THR A 30 -5.34 -6.03 1.37
C THR A 30 -5.18 -6.25 2.87
N GLN A 31 -5.23 -7.52 3.30
CA GLN A 31 -5.17 -7.90 4.71
C GLN A 31 -3.78 -8.42 5.07
N PHE A 32 -3.33 -8.06 6.27
CA PHE A 32 -2.03 -8.47 6.79
C PHE A 32 -2.17 -9.03 8.20
N LYS A 33 -1.31 -10.00 8.52
CA LYS A 33 -1.10 -10.47 9.90
C LYS A 33 0.21 -9.91 10.43
N VAL A 34 0.19 -9.42 11.66
CA VAL A 34 1.43 -9.10 12.39
C VAL A 34 2.11 -10.41 12.77
N ILE A 35 3.32 -10.63 12.22
CA ILE A 35 4.12 -11.83 12.50
C ILE A 35 5.21 -11.58 13.52
N SER A 36 5.69 -10.34 13.66
CA SER A 36 6.70 -9.96 14.63
C SER A 36 6.67 -8.45 14.90
N THR A 37 7.15 -8.05 16.07
CA THR A 37 7.42 -6.66 16.42
C THR A 37 8.81 -6.56 17.05
N LEU A 38 9.55 -5.52 16.69
CA LEU A 38 10.85 -5.20 17.24
C LEU A 38 10.83 -3.74 17.69
N ASN A 39 11.14 -3.51 18.96
CA ASN A 39 11.32 -2.18 19.50
C ASN A 39 12.81 -1.90 19.69
N GLN A 40 13.32 -0.84 19.07
CA GLN A 40 14.71 -0.43 19.12
C GLN A 40 14.80 1.08 19.40
N GLY A 41 14.75 1.44 20.68
CA GLY A 41 14.74 2.84 21.14
C GLY A 41 13.47 3.55 20.69
N ASP A 42 13.62 4.60 19.89
CA ASP A 42 12.49 5.37 19.34
C ASP A 42 11.90 4.74 18.06
N LEU A 43 12.47 3.60 17.61
CA LEU A 43 12.04 2.91 16.40
C LEU A 43 11.22 1.65 16.74
N HIS A 44 9.95 1.68 16.34
CA HIS A 44 9.11 0.48 16.31
C HIS A 44 9.07 -0.10 14.91
N ILE A 45 9.50 -1.36 14.76
CA ILE A 45 9.44 -2.13 13.53
C ILE A 45 8.33 -3.18 13.65
N VAL A 46 7.36 -3.15 12.75
CA VAL A 46 6.27 -4.12 12.70
C VAL A 46 6.41 -4.94 11.42
N GLN A 47 6.54 -6.26 11.56
CA GLN A 47 6.62 -7.18 10.43
C GLN A 47 5.22 -7.72 10.10
N LEU A 48 4.83 -7.59 8.84
CA LEU A 48 3.51 -7.89 8.32
C LEU A 48 3.64 -8.92 7.19
N GLU A 49 2.81 -9.96 7.24
CA GLU A 49 2.66 -10.92 6.14
C GLU A 49 1.26 -10.80 5.52
N GLU A 50 1.21 -10.67 4.19
CA GLU A 50 -0.05 -10.63 3.45
C GLU A 50 -0.81 -11.94 3.63
N THR A 51 -2.08 -11.83 3.98
CA THR A 51 -2.97 -12.97 4.16
C THR A 51 -4.07 -12.99 3.12
N ARG A 52 -4.57 -14.18 2.78
CA ARG A 52 -5.79 -14.29 1.98
C ARG A 52 -6.99 -13.83 2.81
N PRO A 53 -7.84 -12.94 2.29
CA PRO A 53 -9.06 -12.55 2.98
C PRO A 53 -9.91 -13.79 3.30
N PRO A 54 -10.47 -13.91 4.52
CA PRO A 54 -11.31 -15.05 4.89
C PRO A 54 -12.63 -15.06 4.12
N VAL A 55 -13.06 -13.88 3.62
CA VAL A 55 -14.25 -13.72 2.78
C VAL A 55 -13.85 -12.87 1.57
N PRO A 56 -14.19 -13.29 0.34
CA PRO A 56 -13.94 -12.48 -0.85
C PRO A 56 -14.81 -11.23 -0.84
N LEU A 57 -14.32 -10.15 -1.45
CA LEU A 57 -15.14 -8.96 -1.67
C LEU A 57 -16.30 -9.29 -2.62
N ILE A 58 -17.51 -8.82 -2.30
CA ILE A 58 -18.70 -8.97 -3.16
C ILE A 58 -18.52 -8.17 -4.47
N GLN A 59 -17.81 -7.05 -4.38
CA GLN A 59 -17.40 -6.20 -5.50
C GLN A 59 -16.05 -5.55 -5.18
N PRO A 60 -15.25 -5.12 -6.16
CA PRO A 60 -14.04 -4.34 -5.91
C PRO A 60 -14.35 -3.12 -5.03
N ALA A 61 -13.40 -2.76 -4.15
CA ALA A 61 -13.53 -1.55 -3.34
C ALA A 61 -13.68 -0.32 -4.27
N PRO A 62 -14.62 0.60 -3.98
CA PRO A 62 -14.81 1.78 -4.80
C PRO A 62 -13.54 2.63 -4.79
N ILE A 63 -13.02 2.95 -5.99
CA ILE A 63 -11.91 3.88 -6.15
C ILE A 63 -12.54 5.27 -6.27
N PHE A 64 -12.40 6.09 -5.23
CA PHE A 64 -12.78 7.50 -5.30
C PHE A 64 -11.68 8.26 -6.04
N VAL A 65 -11.98 8.68 -7.27
CA VAL A 65 -11.10 9.60 -8.01
C VAL A 65 -11.37 11.00 -7.47
N SER A 66 -10.46 11.54 -6.65
CA SER A 66 -10.43 12.99 -6.46
C SER A 66 -10.01 13.61 -7.78
N LEU A 67 -10.80 14.57 -8.28
CA LEU A 67 -10.41 15.37 -9.44
C LEU A 67 -9.06 16.04 -9.13
N PRO A 68 -8.10 16.05 -10.07
CA PRO A 68 -6.90 16.84 -9.88
C PRO A 68 -7.30 18.31 -9.72
N ASN A 69 -6.87 18.93 -8.61
CA ASN A 69 -6.87 20.37 -8.45
C ASN A 69 -5.85 20.97 -9.44
N ASN A 70 -6.16 20.96 -10.73
CA ASN A 70 -5.44 21.82 -11.66
C ASN A 70 -5.99 23.25 -11.48
N PRO A 71 -5.15 24.25 -11.16
CA PRO A 71 -5.57 25.63 -11.31
C PRO A 71 -5.93 25.88 -12.78
N LEU A 72 -7.07 26.53 -13.01
CA LEU A 72 -7.52 26.93 -14.35
C LEU A 72 -6.41 27.78 -15.01
N PRO A 73 -6.10 27.56 -16.31
CA PRO A 73 -5.25 28.50 -17.02
C PRO A 73 -5.95 29.87 -17.06
N LEU A 74 -5.20 30.91 -16.72
CA LEU A 74 -5.61 32.32 -16.78
C LEU A 74 -6.04 32.74 -18.19
#